data_AF-A0A6P4Z0F0-F1
#
_entry.id   AF-A0A6P4Z0F0-F1
#
_cell.length_a   1.000
_cell.length_b   1.000
_cell.length_c   1.000
_cell.angle_alpha   90.00
_cell.angle_beta   90.00
_cell.angle_gamma   90.00
#
_symmetry.space_group_name_H-M   'P 1'
#
loop_
_entity.id
_entity.type
_entity.pdbx_description
1 polymer ?
#
loop_
_entity_poly.entity_id
_entity_poly.type
_entity_poly.pdbx_seq_one_letter_code
_entity_poly.pdbx_strand_id
1 'polypeptide(L)'
;MGHSVIKVYSRHRKFGGYTSLGCWRDSDTRAIPILEGTDSLLDGDYQSRHHAIQKCYQVALSRGFPMFSVQDGGQCFGSADGLNTYNRYGPTTTCAEDGEGGAWGNEVYKITG
;
A
#
# COMPACT_ATOMS: atom_id res chain seq x y z
N MET A 1 10.74 0.32 -52.14
CA MET A 1 10.86 -0.97 -51.42
C MET A 1 11.23 -0.66 -49.97
N GLY A 2 10.51 -1.23 -49.01
CA GLY A 2 10.92 -1.26 -47.59
C GLY A 2 10.18 -0.28 -46.67
N HIS A 3 9.04 -0.71 -46.15
CA HIS A 3 8.37 -0.15 -44.97
C HIS A 3 9.20 -0.41 -43.71
N SER A 4 9.22 0.52 -42.75
CA SER A 4 8.56 0.29 -41.46
C SER A 4 8.51 1.57 -40.62
N VAL A 5 7.29 2.04 -40.38
CA VAL A 5 6.94 3.05 -39.38
C VAL A 5 6.75 2.33 -38.05
N ILE A 6 7.54 2.66 -37.02
CA ILE A 6 7.13 2.42 -35.63
C ILE A 6 6.95 3.77 -34.96
N LYS A 7 5.68 4.18 -34.94
CA LYS A 7 5.17 5.30 -34.17
C LYS A 7 5.08 4.81 -32.72
N VAL A 8 6.11 5.03 -31.90
CA VAL A 8 5.99 4.76 -30.45
C VAL A 8 5.18 5.90 -29.86
N TYR A 9 3.86 5.76 -29.93
CA TYR A 9 2.93 6.57 -29.18
C TYR A 9 3.10 6.31 -27.68
N SER A 10 3.23 7.43 -26.97
CA SER A 10 2.81 7.64 -25.60
C SER A 10 3.56 6.91 -24.48
N ARG A 11 4.55 7.61 -23.89
CA ARG A 11 4.92 7.41 -22.48
C ARG A 11 3.84 7.98 -21.56
N HIS A 12 2.62 7.42 -21.59
CA HIS A 12 1.73 7.57 -20.45
C HIS A 12 2.31 6.72 -19.32
N ARG A 13 3.23 7.31 -18.53
CA ARG A 13 3.46 6.82 -17.16
C ARG A 13 2.14 7.02 -16.44
N LYS A 14 1.32 5.97 -16.36
CA LYS A 14 0.39 5.86 -15.24
C LYS A 14 1.24 5.73 -13.98
N PHE A 15 1.62 6.86 -13.43
CA PHE A 15 2.12 6.93 -12.06
C PHE A 15 0.90 6.80 -11.15
N GLY A 16 0.69 5.58 -10.65
CA GLY A 16 -0.44 5.24 -9.81
C GLY A 16 -0.71 3.75 -9.91
N GLY A 17 0.21 2.94 -9.36
CA GLY A 17 0.05 1.50 -9.26
C GLY A 17 -0.93 1.08 -8.15
N TYR A 18 -1.56 2.06 -7.49
CA TYR A 18 -2.53 1.87 -6.43
C TYR A 18 -3.39 3.13 -6.24
N THR A 19 -4.53 2.95 -5.59
CA THR A 19 -5.47 4.00 -5.18
C THR A 19 -5.81 3.83 -3.71
N SER A 20 -5.86 4.93 -2.95
CA SER A 20 -6.33 4.90 -1.55
C SER A 20 -7.82 4.52 -1.49
N LEU A 21 -8.14 3.65 -0.54
CA LEU A 21 -9.49 3.28 -0.10
C LEU A 21 -9.87 4.01 1.21
N GLY A 22 -8.99 4.87 1.73
CA GLY A 22 -9.19 5.68 2.92
C GLY A 22 -8.69 5.04 4.22
N CYS A 23 -9.09 5.66 5.33
CA CYS A 23 -8.65 5.32 6.67
C CYS A 23 -9.62 4.36 7.39
N TRP A 24 -9.10 3.23 7.86
CA TRP A 24 -9.86 2.14 8.46
C TRP A 24 -9.31 1.73 9.82
N ARG A 25 -10.21 1.49 10.77
CA ARG A 25 -9.82 1.10 12.13
C ARG A 25 -9.14 -0.27 12.13
N ASP A 26 -8.10 -0.40 12.93
CA ASP A 26 -7.46 -1.66 13.26
C ASP A 26 -7.63 -1.99 14.75
N SER A 27 -7.32 -3.23 15.12
CA SER A 27 -7.37 -3.71 16.51
C SER A 27 -6.27 -4.72 16.77
N ASP A 28 -6.12 -5.11 18.03
CA ASP A 28 -5.29 -6.22 18.51
C ASP A 28 -5.43 -7.51 17.66
N THR A 29 -6.66 -7.90 17.35
CA THR A 29 -6.95 -8.85 16.29
C THR A 29 -6.85 -8.07 14.99
N ARG A 30 -5.76 -8.23 14.26
CA ARG A 30 -5.45 -7.40 13.08
C ARG A 30 -6.44 -7.60 11.95
N ALA A 31 -6.93 -6.51 11.36
CA ALA A 31 -7.79 -6.54 10.18
C ALA A 31 -7.02 -7.00 8.94
N ILE A 32 -5.77 -6.58 8.82
CA ILE A 32 -4.85 -6.97 7.75
C ILE A 32 -3.58 -7.55 8.42
N PRO A 33 -3.01 -8.66 7.95
CA PRO A 33 -1.71 -9.16 8.41
C PRO A 33 -0.56 -8.16 8.28
N ILE A 34 0.35 -8.18 9.26
CA ILE A 34 1.58 -7.38 9.29
C ILE A 34 2.57 -7.92 8.25
N LEU A 35 3.16 -7.04 7.45
CA LEU A 35 4.32 -7.35 6.60
C LEU A 35 5.61 -6.73 7.14
N GLU A 36 5.52 -5.80 8.09
CA GLU A 36 6.68 -5.20 8.75
C GLU A 36 7.69 -6.26 9.23
N GLY A 37 8.98 -6.04 8.91
CA GLY A 37 10.05 -6.98 9.25
C GLY A 37 10.12 -8.28 8.42
N THR A 38 9.27 -8.44 7.39
CA THR A 38 9.26 -9.67 6.56
C THR A 38 10.00 -9.52 5.23
N ASP A 39 10.50 -8.34 4.89
CA ASP A 39 11.22 -8.05 3.65
C ASP A 39 12.32 -7.01 3.91
N SER A 40 13.48 -7.15 3.26
CA SER A 40 14.60 -6.21 3.41
C SER A 40 14.28 -4.78 2.96
N LEU A 41 13.25 -4.57 2.14
CA LEU A 41 12.78 -3.24 1.77
C LEU A 41 12.10 -2.50 2.93
N LEU A 42 11.63 -3.22 3.95
CA LEU A 42 11.01 -2.67 5.17
C LEU A 42 12.10 -2.52 6.25
N ASP A 43 13.08 -1.69 5.93
CA ASP A 43 14.32 -1.48 6.67
C ASP A 43 14.19 -0.42 7.78
N GLY A 44 14.99 -0.56 8.84
CA GLY A 44 15.04 0.43 9.91
C GLY A 44 13.71 0.61 10.64
N ASP A 45 13.61 1.71 11.40
CA ASP A 45 12.42 2.06 12.16
C ASP A 45 11.29 2.56 11.24
N TYR A 46 10.10 1.98 11.36
CA TYR A 46 9.01 2.26 10.45
C TYR A 46 8.51 3.71 10.55
N GLN A 47 8.55 4.36 11.73
CA GLN A 47 8.02 5.72 11.96
C GLN A 47 8.91 6.80 11.34
N SER A 48 10.15 6.46 11.01
CA SER A 48 11.12 7.37 10.39
C SER A 48 11.55 6.92 8.99
N ARG A 49 10.92 5.87 8.47
CA ARG A 49 11.32 5.24 7.21
C ARG A 49 10.94 6.11 6.02
N HIS A 50 11.94 6.59 5.31
CA HIS A 50 11.71 7.24 4.02
C HIS A 50 11.03 6.31 3.03
N HIS A 51 10.01 6.85 2.36
CA HIS A 51 9.22 6.17 1.32
C HIS A 51 8.43 4.95 1.85
N ALA A 52 7.91 5.00 3.07
CA ALA A 52 7.17 3.91 3.70
C ALA A 52 6.03 3.37 2.80
N ILE A 53 5.20 4.26 2.22
CA ILE A 53 4.11 3.89 1.31
C ILE A 53 4.63 3.13 0.09
N GLN A 54 5.65 3.67 -0.58
CA GLN A 54 6.20 3.08 -1.81
C GLN A 54 6.87 1.72 -1.53
N LYS A 55 7.60 1.61 -0.43
CA LYS A 55 8.25 0.36 0.00
C LYS A 55 7.21 -0.70 0.34
N CYS A 56 6.17 -0.33 1.11
CA CYS A 56 5.09 -1.25 1.44
C CYS A 56 4.33 -1.72 0.19
N TYR A 57 4.03 -0.80 -0.73
CA TYR A 57 3.46 -1.12 -2.03
C TYR A 57 4.30 -2.15 -2.79
N GLN A 58 5.62 -1.96 -2.89
CA GLN A 58 6.50 -2.86 -3.61
C GLN A 58 6.53 -4.27 -3.01
N VAL A 59 6.54 -4.37 -1.67
CA VAL A 59 6.51 -5.67 -0.98
C VAL A 59 5.18 -6.38 -1.16
N ALA A 60 4.06 -5.67 -1.07
CA ALA A 60 2.75 -6.26 -1.32
C ALA A 60 2.61 -6.70 -2.80
N LEU A 61 3.07 -5.87 -3.73
CA LEU A 61 3.06 -6.16 -5.16
C LEU A 61 3.92 -7.40 -5.49
N SER A 62 5.11 -7.52 -4.91
CA SER A 62 6.02 -8.65 -5.14
C SER A 62 5.43 -9.98 -4.63
N ARG A 63 4.54 -9.92 -3.64
CA ARG A 63 3.77 -11.06 -3.11
C ARG A 63 2.48 -11.35 -3.89
N GLY A 64 2.18 -10.56 -4.93
CA GLY A 64 0.94 -10.69 -5.70
C GLY A 64 -0.30 -10.31 -4.91
N PHE A 65 -0.17 -9.51 -3.85
CA PHE A 65 -1.31 -9.08 -3.06
C PHE A 65 -2.10 -8.00 -3.82
N PRO A 66 -3.45 -7.97 -3.69
CA PRO A 66 -4.29 -6.97 -4.34
C PRO A 66 -4.31 -5.63 -3.60
N MET A 67 -3.70 -5.56 -2.41
CA MET A 67 -3.76 -4.38 -1.54
C MET A 67 -2.58 -4.35 -0.57
N PHE A 68 -2.36 -3.19 0.01
CA PHE A 68 -1.48 -2.97 1.16
C PHE A 68 -2.08 -1.89 2.07
N SER A 69 -1.57 -1.75 3.28
CA SER A 69 -1.87 -0.59 4.12
C SER A 69 -0.66 -0.14 4.92
N VAL A 70 -0.70 1.12 5.34
CA VAL A 70 0.30 1.72 6.22
C VAL A 70 -0.39 2.16 7.50
N GLN A 71 0.24 1.90 8.65
CA GLN A 71 -0.26 2.28 9.98
C GLN A 71 0.82 3.05 10.74
N ASP A 72 0.40 3.90 11.66
CA ASP A 72 1.27 4.50 12.69
C ASP A 72 2.53 5.19 12.13
N GLY A 73 2.43 5.83 10.96
CA GLY A 73 3.53 6.58 10.35
C GLY A 73 4.53 5.73 9.56
N GLY A 74 4.18 4.49 9.17
CA GLY A 74 4.98 3.73 8.21
C GLY A 74 4.98 2.21 8.33
N GLN A 75 4.33 1.65 9.35
CA GLN A 75 4.27 0.20 9.55
C GLN A 75 3.52 -0.46 8.40
N CYS A 76 4.13 -1.47 7.77
CA CYS A 76 3.58 -2.08 6.57
C CYS A 76 2.69 -3.31 6.83
N PHE A 77 1.59 -3.37 6.09
CA PHE A 77 0.59 -4.43 6.13
C PHE A 77 0.14 -4.83 4.71
N GLY A 78 -0.37 -6.04 4.55
CA GLY A 78 -0.92 -6.51 3.28
C GLY A 78 -1.31 -7.98 3.32
N SER A 79 -2.20 -8.38 2.43
CA SER A 79 -2.67 -9.76 2.32
C SER A 79 -3.38 -10.01 1.00
N ALA A 80 -3.32 -11.26 0.53
CA ALA A 80 -4.12 -11.76 -0.59
C ALA A 80 -5.63 -11.58 -0.37
N ASP A 81 -6.10 -11.65 0.89
CA ASP A 81 -7.50 -11.48 1.28
C ASP A 81 -7.80 -10.10 1.91
N GLY A 82 -6.84 -9.18 1.85
CA GLY A 82 -6.94 -7.89 2.54
C GLY A 82 -8.15 -7.04 2.11
N LEU A 83 -8.57 -7.15 0.84
CA LEU A 83 -9.73 -6.42 0.32
C LEU A 83 -11.08 -6.89 0.91
N ASN A 84 -11.14 -8.07 1.53
CA ASN A 84 -12.35 -8.57 2.18
C ASN A 84 -12.38 -8.30 3.69
N THR A 85 -11.24 -7.90 4.28
CA THR A 85 -11.05 -7.89 5.73
C THR A 85 -10.70 -6.51 6.30
N TYR A 86 -10.13 -5.61 5.49
CA TYR A 86 -9.63 -4.30 5.95
C TYR A 86 -10.66 -3.43 6.66
N ASN A 87 -11.93 -3.54 6.27
CA ASN A 87 -13.00 -2.65 6.73
C ASN A 87 -13.82 -3.22 7.91
N ARG A 88 -13.45 -4.39 8.45
CA ARG A 88 -14.27 -5.10 9.44
C ARG A 88 -14.54 -4.33 10.75
N TYR A 89 -13.70 -3.35 11.09
CA TYR A 89 -13.86 -2.49 12.26
C TYR A 89 -14.42 -1.09 11.94
N GLY A 90 -14.83 -0.88 10.70
CA GLY A 90 -15.39 0.38 10.21
C GLY A 90 -14.34 1.49 9.99
N PRO A 91 -14.78 2.62 9.43
CA PRO A 91 -13.91 3.77 9.16
C PRO A 91 -13.44 4.46 10.46
N THR A 92 -12.35 5.21 10.35
CA THR A 92 -11.80 6.06 11.42
C THR A 92 -11.17 7.32 10.84
N THR A 93 -10.87 8.30 11.69
CA THR A 93 -10.22 9.58 11.33
C THR A 93 -8.85 9.72 11.97
N THR A 94 -8.25 8.61 12.41
CA THR A 94 -6.95 8.61 13.11
C THR A 94 -5.76 8.64 12.16
N CYS A 95 -5.95 8.37 10.87
CA CYS A 95 -4.88 8.48 9.88
C CYS A 95 -4.52 9.93 9.63
N ALA A 96 -3.22 10.20 9.47
CA ALA A 96 -2.72 11.48 9.01
C ALA A 96 -2.99 11.66 7.50
N GLU A 97 -3.00 12.92 7.05
CA GLU A 97 -3.23 13.28 5.65
C GLU A 97 -2.06 12.90 4.71
N ASP A 98 -0.91 12.50 5.27
CA ASP A 98 0.26 12.05 4.53
C ASP A 98 0.11 10.64 3.91
N GLY A 99 -0.92 9.90 4.34
CA GLY A 99 -1.20 8.55 3.87
C GLY A 99 -0.40 7.45 4.58
N GLU A 100 0.34 7.78 5.63
CA GLU A 100 1.14 6.80 6.39
C GLU A 100 0.34 6.16 7.53
N GLY A 101 -0.98 6.31 7.48
CA GLY A 101 -1.91 5.82 8.49
C GLY A 101 -1.83 6.64 9.78
N GLY A 102 -2.18 6.02 10.89
CA GLY A 102 -2.06 6.62 12.21
C GLY A 102 -2.30 5.60 13.31
N ALA A 103 -2.40 6.07 14.56
CA ALA A 103 -2.60 5.20 15.70
C ALA A 103 -3.88 4.36 15.53
N TRP A 104 -3.70 3.03 15.39
CA TRP A 104 -4.77 2.07 15.09
C TRP A 104 -5.64 2.42 13.87
N GLY A 105 -5.09 3.22 12.94
CA GLY A 105 -5.71 3.60 11.68
C GLY A 105 -4.84 3.14 10.52
N ASN A 106 -5.35 2.20 9.72
CA ASN A 106 -4.74 1.78 8.47
C ASN A 106 -5.19 2.72 7.35
N GLU A 107 -4.25 3.42 6.72
CA GLU A 107 -4.50 3.97 5.40
C GLU A 107 -4.36 2.83 4.39
N VAL A 108 -5.47 2.49 3.74
CA VAL A 108 -5.58 1.29 2.91
C VAL A 108 -5.47 1.64 1.45
N TYR A 109 -4.67 0.89 0.70
CA TYR A 109 -4.44 1.10 -0.73
C TYR A 109 -4.77 -0.15 -1.53
N LYS A 110 -5.61 0.00 -2.55
CA LYS A 110 -5.88 -1.03 -3.55
C LYS A 110 -4.85 -0.92 -4.67
N ILE A 111 -4.18 -2.02 -5.02
CA ILE A 111 -3.23 -2.06 -6.12
C ILE A 111 -4.00 -2.11 -7.46
N THR A 112 -3.64 -1.21 -8.38
CA THR A 112 -4.25 -1.08 -9.71
C THR A 112 -3.14 -1.19 -10.76
N GLY A 113 -3.15 -2.29 -11.53
CA GLY A 113 -2.16 -2.56 -12.58
C GLY A 113 -2.23 -1.60 -13.77
#